data_AF-A0A427Y2Q4-F1
#
_entry.id   AF-A0A427Y2Q4-F1
#
_cell.length_a   1.000
_cell.length_b   1.000
_cell.length_c   1.000
_cell.angle_alpha   90.00
_cell.angle_beta   90.00
_cell.angle_gamma   90.00
#
_symmetry.space_group_name_H-M   'P 1'
#
loop_
_entity.id
_entity.type
_entity.pdbx_description
1 polymer ?
#
loop_
_entity_poly.entity_id
_entity_poly.type
_entity_poly.pdbx_seq_one_letter_code
_entity_poly.pdbx_strand_id
1 'polypeptide(L)'
;MCDQSYILRLHRPYQVMGYGNDEYRYSTDRCVQAAKTILRDFHAAWLEYPFLLSFWLTPSFAYVAGVVTFIHVCYSTDHRKRQSDRNLILQTKYVLRNAENVSAVARNSLRILDGLLTAEKGGESFTE
;
A
#
# COMPACT_ATOMS: atom_id res chain seq x y z
N MET A 1 11.27 -7.70 17.03
CA MET A 1 10.31 -7.52 15.92
C MET A 1 8.94 -8.06 16.35
N CYS A 2 8.16 -7.34 17.17
CA CYS A 2 6.82 -7.79 17.55
C CYS A 2 5.81 -6.64 17.83
N ASP A 3 6.23 -5.38 17.83
CA ASP A 3 5.36 -4.27 18.24
C ASP A 3 4.52 -3.66 17.09
N GLN A 4 4.97 -3.74 15.84
CA GLN A 4 4.20 -3.16 14.72
C GLN A 4 2.89 -3.90 14.42
N SER A 5 2.81 -5.20 14.70
CA SER A 5 1.66 -6.03 14.33
C SER A 5 0.42 -5.76 15.18
N TYR A 6 0.60 -5.35 16.44
CA TYR A 6 -0.49 -4.99 17.36
C TYR A 6 -1.07 -3.60 17.05
N ILE A 7 -0.18 -2.64 16.74
CA ILE A 7 -0.54 -1.29 16.31
C ILE A 7 -1.38 -1.31 15.02
N LEU A 8 -1.07 -2.20 14.07
CA LEU A 8 -1.82 -2.35 12.81
C LEU A 8 -3.30 -2.76 13.00
N ARG A 9 -3.63 -3.48 14.07
CA ARG A 9 -5.02 -3.91 14.36
C ARG A 9 -5.84 -2.80 15.02
N LEU A 10 -5.25 -2.05 15.93
CA LEU A 10 -5.89 -0.90 16.58
C LEU A 10 -6.00 0.32 15.64
N HIS A 11 -5.08 0.51 14.70
CA HIS A 11 -5.09 1.66 13.80
C HIS A 11 -6.15 1.61 12.70
N ARG A 12 -6.70 0.45 12.31
CA ARG A 12 -7.60 0.37 11.13
C ARG A 12 -8.80 1.36 11.16
N PRO A 13 -9.52 1.55 12.28
CA PRO A 13 -10.55 2.58 12.37
C PRO A 13 -9.93 3.98 12.35
N TYR A 14 -8.94 4.26 13.21
CA TYR A 14 -8.32 5.58 13.35
C TYR A 14 -7.55 6.05 12.10
N GLN A 15 -7.13 5.11 11.25
CA GLN A 15 -6.46 5.35 9.97
C GLN A 15 -7.43 5.98 8.95
N VAL A 16 -8.70 5.62 8.99
CA VAL A 16 -9.71 6.19 8.07
C VAL A 16 -10.40 7.38 8.72
N MET A 17 -10.60 7.36 10.04
CA MET A 17 -11.25 8.46 10.75
C MET A 17 -10.45 9.77 10.67
N GLY A 18 -9.12 9.73 10.54
CA GLY A 18 -8.31 10.94 10.41
C GLY A 18 -8.51 11.71 9.11
N TYR A 19 -9.18 11.14 8.10
CA TYR A 19 -9.57 11.87 6.89
C TYR A 19 -10.82 12.75 7.09
N GLY A 20 -11.64 12.45 8.10
CA GLY A 20 -12.86 13.22 8.42
C GLY A 20 -12.86 13.87 9.80
N ASN A 21 -11.91 13.52 10.67
CA ASN A 21 -11.77 14.08 12.02
C ASN A 21 -10.29 14.37 12.33
N ASP A 22 -9.99 15.64 12.58
CA ASP A 22 -8.64 16.14 12.86
C ASP A 22 -7.99 15.53 14.11
N GLU A 23 -8.77 15.07 15.08
CA GLU A 23 -8.29 14.39 16.30
C GLU A 23 -7.44 13.16 15.96
N TYR A 24 -7.77 12.45 14.87
CA TYR A 24 -7.10 11.22 14.46
C TYR A 24 -6.12 11.41 13.29
N ARG A 25 -5.89 12.66 12.85
CA ARG A 25 -5.03 12.96 11.70
C ARG A 25 -3.60 12.49 11.89
N TYR A 26 -3.04 12.69 13.08
CA TYR A 26 -1.70 12.21 13.43
C TYR A 26 -1.56 10.68 13.27
N SER A 27 -2.55 9.93 13.74
CA SER A 27 -2.58 8.48 13.66
C SER A 27 -2.67 7.99 12.21
N THR A 28 -3.46 8.68 11.40
CA THR A 28 -3.58 8.42 9.96
C THR A 28 -2.24 8.65 9.25
N ASP A 29 -1.62 9.82 9.47
CA ASP A 29 -0.35 10.17 8.87
C ASP A 29 0.76 9.17 9.23
N ARG A 30 0.85 8.75 10.50
CA ARG A 30 1.83 7.74 10.92
C ARG A 30 1.62 6.40 10.24
N CYS A 31 0.37 5.95 10.11
CA CYS A 31 0.05 4.70 9.42
C CYS A 31 0.43 4.78 7.93
N VAL A 32 0.09 5.88 7.28
CA VAL A 32 0.42 6.12 5.87
C VAL A 32 1.94 6.19 5.64
N GLN A 33 2.68 6.88 6.52
CA GLN A 33 4.14 6.95 6.42
C GLN A 33 4.78 5.57 6.63
N ALA A 34 4.33 4.80 7.61
CA ALA A 34 4.81 3.44 7.84
C ALA A 34 4.54 2.54 6.62
N ALA A 35 3.35 2.62 6.02
CA ALA A 35 3.02 1.88 4.81
C ALA A 35 3.96 2.25 3.65
N LYS A 36 4.19 3.55 3.42
CA LYS A 36 5.11 4.02 2.38
C LYS A 36 6.54 3.51 2.61
N THR A 37 7.01 3.49 3.85
CA THR A 37 8.32 2.92 4.20
C THR A 37 8.38 1.43 3.88
N ILE A 38 7.37 0.65 4.27
CA ILE A 38 7.29 -0.78 3.93
C ILE A 38 7.37 -1.01 2.41
N LEU A 39 6.69 -0.19 1.60
CA LEU A 39 6.75 -0.33 0.14
C LEU A 39 8.14 0.00 -0.44
N ARG A 40 8.82 1.01 0.10
CA ARG A 40 10.19 1.34 -0.31
C ARG A 40 11.17 0.25 0.09
N ASP A 41 11.07 -0.24 1.32
CA ASP A 41 11.91 -1.33 1.83
C ASP A 41 11.65 -2.62 1.04
N PHE A 42 10.39 -2.90 0.67
CA PHE A 42 10.04 -4.02 -0.18
C PHE A 42 10.70 -3.94 -1.56
N HIS A 43 10.74 -2.75 -2.16
CA HIS A 43 11.41 -2.54 -3.44
C HIS A 43 12.95 -2.72 -3.32
N ALA A 44 13.56 -2.20 -2.25
CA ALA A 44 14.98 -2.41 -1.98
C ALA A 44 15.31 -3.89 -1.73
N ALA A 45 14.49 -4.56 -0.90
CA ALA A 45 14.65 -5.98 -0.58
C ALA A 45 14.52 -6.89 -1.82
N TRP A 46 13.71 -6.51 -2.81
CA TRP A 46 13.65 -7.21 -4.08
C TRP A 46 14.98 -7.17 -4.85
N LEU A 47 15.64 -6.02 -4.87
CA LEU A 47 16.91 -5.83 -5.57
C LEU A 47 18.07 -6.56 -4.89
N GLU A 48 18.10 -6.55 -3.55
CA GLU A 48 19.19 -7.15 -2.78
C GLU A 48 18.98 -8.65 -2.48
N TYR A 49 17.74 -9.06 -2.19
CA TYR A 49 17.39 -10.39 -1.67
C TYR A 49 16.11 -10.95 -2.32
N PRO A 50 16.11 -11.25 -3.64
CA PRO A 50 14.91 -11.63 -4.38
C PRO A 50 14.22 -12.90 -3.85
N PHE A 51 14.96 -13.80 -3.18
CA PHE A 51 14.40 -15.00 -2.58
C PHE A 51 13.33 -14.70 -1.50
N LEU A 52 13.39 -13.53 -0.85
CA LEU A 52 12.40 -13.12 0.16
C LEU A 52 11.00 -12.96 -0.40
N LEU A 53 10.85 -12.79 -1.72
CA LEU A 53 9.53 -12.70 -2.37
C LEU A 53 8.81 -14.05 -2.46
N SER A 54 9.55 -15.16 -2.40
CA SER A 54 8.95 -16.49 -2.29
C SER A 54 8.32 -16.72 -0.91
N PHE A 55 8.80 -16.03 0.11
CA PHE A 55 8.27 -16.13 1.46
C PHE A 55 6.97 -15.33 1.58
N TRP A 56 5.84 -16.03 1.76
CA TRP A 56 4.49 -15.47 1.73
C TRP A 56 4.26 -14.23 2.62
N LEU A 57 5.04 -14.09 3.69
CA LEU A 57 4.93 -12.97 4.63
C LEU A 57 5.35 -11.64 3.99
N THR A 58 6.41 -11.63 3.19
CA THR A 58 6.95 -10.42 2.55
C THR A 58 5.94 -9.75 1.60
N PRO A 59 5.37 -10.45 0.59
CA PRO A 59 4.33 -9.88 -0.27
C PRO A 59 3.01 -9.61 0.47
N SER A 60 2.76 -10.26 1.62
CA SER A 60 1.59 -9.93 2.46
C SER A 60 1.71 -8.53 3.09
N PHE A 61 2.90 -8.19 3.62
CA PHE A 61 3.14 -6.85 4.15
C PHE A 61 3.10 -5.78 3.06
N ALA A 62 3.71 -6.05 1.91
CA ALA A 62 3.66 -5.14 0.75
C ALA A 62 2.22 -4.91 0.27
N TYR A 63 1.39 -5.96 0.27
CA TYR A 63 -0.03 -5.85 -0.07
C TYR A 63 -0.80 -4.95 0.89
N VAL A 64 -0.69 -5.19 2.21
CA VAL A 64 -1.40 -4.39 3.21
C VAL A 64 -0.94 -2.93 3.13
N ALA A 65 0.36 -2.70 3.02
CA ALA A 65 0.91 -1.36 2.84
C ALA A 65 0.40 -0.69 1.55
N GLY A 66 0.33 -1.43 0.44
CA GLY A 66 -0.22 -0.96 -0.84
C GLY A 66 -1.68 -0.52 -0.72
N VAL A 67 -2.52 -1.27 0.00
CA VAL A 67 -3.91 -0.89 0.27
C VAL A 67 -4.00 0.37 1.13
N VAL A 68 -3.19 0.47 2.19
CA VAL A 68 -3.14 1.66 3.06
C VAL A 68 -2.75 2.91 2.26
N THR A 69 -1.73 2.80 1.41
CA THR A 69 -1.30 3.89 0.52
C THR A 69 -2.37 4.22 -0.52
N PHE A 70 -3.09 3.23 -1.06
CA PHE A 70 -4.19 3.45 -2.00
C PHE A 70 -5.35 4.23 -1.36
N ILE A 71 -5.74 3.89 -0.12
CA ILE A 71 -6.75 4.66 0.61
C ILE A 71 -6.30 6.12 0.72
N HIS A 72 -5.03 6.37 1.04
CA HIS A 72 -4.51 7.74 1.09
C HIS A 72 -4.56 8.47 -0.25
N VAL A 73 -4.30 7.77 -1.37
CA VAL A 73 -4.47 8.32 -2.73
C VAL A 73 -5.91 8.80 -2.95
N CYS A 74 -6.91 8.02 -2.54
CA CYS A 74 -8.32 8.39 -2.70
C CYS A 74 -8.73 9.64 -1.90
N TYR A 75 -8.18 9.82 -0.70
CA TYR A 75 -8.53 10.93 0.19
C TYR A 75 -7.62 12.16 0.07
N SER A 76 -6.42 12.03 -0.51
CA SER A 76 -5.47 13.13 -0.64
C SER A 76 -5.96 14.15 -1.68
N THR A 77 -6.13 15.41 -1.29
CA THR A 77 -6.44 16.52 -2.21
C THR A 77 -5.21 17.09 -2.92
N ASP A 78 -4.00 16.74 -2.47
CA ASP A 78 -2.73 17.15 -3.07
C ASP A 78 -2.38 16.22 -4.25
N HIS A 79 -2.55 16.74 -5.47
CA HIS A 79 -2.27 16.02 -6.72
C HIS A 79 -0.84 15.49 -6.81
N ARG A 80 0.16 16.22 -6.31
CA ARG A 80 1.57 15.79 -6.39
C ARG A 80 1.83 14.63 -5.45
N LYS A 81 1.34 14.71 -4.20
CA LYS A 81 1.43 13.60 -3.24
C LYS A 81 0.66 12.38 -3.74
N ARG A 82 -0.55 12.58 -4.24
CA ARG A 82 -1.38 11.54 -4.83
C ARG A 82 -0.64 10.80 -5.94
N GLN A 83 -0.04 11.52 -6.88
CA GLN A 83 0.72 10.92 -7.97
C GLN A 83 1.98 10.20 -7.49
N SER A 84 2.71 10.76 -6.51
CA SER A 84 3.89 10.12 -5.92
C SER A 84 3.52 8.78 -5.25
N ASP A 85 2.42 8.77 -4.50
CA ASP A 85 1.93 7.58 -3.81
C ASP A 85 1.40 6.52 -4.78
N ARG A 86 0.72 6.97 -5.85
CA ARG A 86 0.32 6.11 -6.98
C ARG A 86 1.52 5.44 -7.62
N ASN A 87 2.59 6.19 -7.87
CA ASN A 87 3.83 5.65 -8.46
C ASN A 87 4.46 4.59 -7.54
N LEU A 88 4.41 4.78 -6.22
CA LEU A 88 4.92 3.79 -5.25
C LEU A 88 4.12 2.48 -5.29
N ILE A 89 2.79 2.55 -5.43
CA ILE A 89 1.93 1.37 -5.61
C ILE A 89 2.26 0.69 -6.95
N LEU A 90 2.46 1.45 -8.02
CA LEU A 90 2.82 0.90 -9.34
C LEU A 90 4.18 0.17 -9.32
N GLN A 91 5.18 0.73 -8.62
CA GLN A 91 6.46 0.05 -8.40
C GLN A 91 6.28 -1.26 -7.62
N THR A 92 5.45 -1.24 -6.57
CA THR A 92 5.14 -2.45 -5.80
C THR A 92 4.49 -3.52 -6.67
N LYS A 93 3.55 -3.14 -7.55
CA LYS A 93 2.94 -4.06 -8.52
C LYS A 93 3.98 -4.67 -9.46
N TYR A 94 4.92 -3.88 -9.95
CA TYR A 94 6.01 -4.38 -10.79
C TYR A 94 6.83 -5.46 -10.07
N VAL A 95 7.17 -5.25 -8.80
CA VAL A 95 7.87 -6.26 -7.98
C VAL A 95 7.01 -7.52 -7.80
N LEU A 96 5.74 -7.37 -7.43
CA LEU A 96 4.82 -8.50 -7.23
C LEU A 96 4.60 -9.31 -8.51
N ARG A 97 4.60 -8.66 -9.68
CA ARG A 97 4.53 -9.31 -10.99
C ARG A 97 5.70 -10.26 -11.22
N ASN A 98 6.91 -9.86 -10.83
CA ASN A 98 8.10 -10.70 -10.95
C ASN A 98 8.09 -11.91 -9.99
N ALA A 99 7.33 -11.82 -8.89
CA ALA A 99 7.16 -12.90 -7.92
C ALA A 99 5.91 -13.76 -8.13
N GLU A 100 5.12 -13.48 -9.17
CA GLU A 100 3.78 -14.04 -9.32
C GLU A 100 3.82 -15.57 -9.54
N ASN A 101 4.83 -16.09 -10.23
CA ASN A 101 4.93 -17.53 -10.47
C ASN A 101 5.39 -18.31 -9.24
N VAL A 102 6.06 -17.65 -8.28
CA VAL A 102 6.65 -18.29 -7.10
C VAL A 102 5.86 -18.06 -5.81
N SER A 103 4.93 -17.09 -5.79
CA SER A 103 4.15 -16.75 -4.60
C SER A 103 2.68 -16.54 -4.94
N ALA A 104 1.82 -17.41 -4.40
CA ALA A 104 0.36 -17.27 -4.53
C ALA A 104 -0.15 -15.97 -3.92
N VAL A 105 0.47 -15.51 -2.82
CA VAL A 105 0.18 -14.22 -2.22
C VAL A 105 0.54 -13.10 -3.20
N ALA A 106 1.72 -13.14 -3.84
CA ALA A 106 2.09 -12.11 -4.80
C ALA A 106 1.10 -11.99 -5.96
N ARG A 107 0.61 -13.13 -6.51
CA ARG A 107 -0.45 -13.14 -7.54
C ARG A 107 -1.72 -12.47 -7.07
N ASN A 108 -2.20 -12.87 -5.90
CA ASN A 108 -3.46 -12.36 -5.35
C ASN A 108 -3.36 -10.87 -5.06
N SER A 109 -2.25 -10.45 -4.43
CA SER A 109 -1.95 -9.05 -4.14
C SER A 109 -1.89 -8.21 -5.41
N LEU A 110 -1.21 -8.70 -6.46
CA LEU A 110 -1.15 -8.04 -7.76
C LEU A 110 -2.55 -7.82 -8.34
N ARG A 111 -3.39 -8.86 -8.37
CA ARG A 111 -4.76 -8.79 -8.90
C ARG A 111 -5.60 -7.74 -8.17
N ILE A 112 -5.49 -7.70 -6.84
CA ILE A 112 -6.27 -6.75 -6.02
C ILE A 112 -5.78 -5.32 -6.24
N LEU A 113 -4.46 -5.08 -6.17
CA LEU A 113 -3.90 -3.73 -6.36
C LEU A 113 -4.14 -3.21 -7.79
N ASP A 114 -4.15 -4.10 -8.78
CA ASP A 114 -4.53 -3.75 -10.15
C ASP A 114 -6.00 -3.34 -10.29
N GLY A 115 -6.90 -4.12 -9.68
CA GLY A 115 -8.33 -3.78 -9.64
C GLY A 115 -8.60 -2.45 -8.95
N LEU A 116 -7.92 -2.17 -7.82
CA LEU A 116 -8.06 -0.90 -7.10
C LEU A 116 -7.63 0.31 -7.95
N LEU A 117 -6.45 0.24 -8.57
CA LEU A 117 -5.95 1.33 -9.41
C LEU A 117 -6.78 1.53 -10.69
N THR A 118 -7.40 0.47 -11.21
CA THR A 118 -8.28 0.56 -12.38
C THR A 118 -9.62 1.20 -12.00
N ALA A 119 -10.19 0.81 -10.85
CA ALA A 119 -11.42 1.41 -10.33
C ALA A 119 -11.25 2.91 -10.03
N GLU A 120 -10.09 3.33 -9.53
CA GLU A 120 -9.79 4.74 -9.28
C GLU A 120 -9.77 5.56 -10.59
N LYS A 121 -9.12 5.08 -11.66
CA LYS A 121 -9.13 5.75 -12.97
C LYS A 121 -10.53 5.90 -13.55
N GLY A 122 -11.36 4.86 -13.41
CA GLY A 122 -12.75 4.89 -13.86
C GLY A 122 -13.64 5.82 -13.04
N GLY A 123 -13.30 6.04 -11.77
CA GLY A 123 -13.99 7.01 -10.91
C GLY A 123 -13.69 8.47 -11.26
N GLU A 124 -12.46 8.77 -11.68
CA GLU A 124 -12.09 10.13 -12.15
C GLU A 124 -12.86 10.54 -13.42
N SER A 125 -13.29 9.58 -14.25
CA SER A 125 -14.02 9.82 -15.50
C SER A 125 -15.49 10.24 -15.32
N PHE A 126 -16.04 10.10 -14.11
CA PHE A 126 -17.44 10.45 -13.80
C PHE A 126 -17.60 11.84 -13.17
N THR A 127 -16.48 12.51 -12.87
CA THR A 127 -16.45 13.82 -12.20
C THR A 127 -15.99 14.98 -13.09
N GLU A 128 -15.85 14.75 -14.41
CA GLU A 128 -15.68 15.81 -15.43
C GLU A 128 -16.99 16.09 -16.18
#